data_AF-A0AAW5ZC19-F1
#
_entry.id   AF-A0AAW5ZC19-F1
#
_cell.length_a   1.000
_cell.length_b   1.000
_cell.length_c   1.000
_cell.angle_alpha   90.00
_cell.angle_beta   90.00
_cell.angle_gamma   90.00
#
_symmetry.space_group_name_H-M   'P 1'
#
loop_
_entity.id
_entity.type
_entity.pdbx_description
1 polymer ?
#
loop_
_entity_poly.entity_id
_entity_poly.type
_entity_poly.pdbx_seq_one_letter_code
_entity_poly.pdbx_strand_id
1 'polypeptide(L)' 'QKAAGVLPDGMDDRAVNYLFKTPGGSLYHSGDSHYSNYYAKHGNEHQIDVALGSYGENPRGITDKMTSADMLRMGEA' A
#
# COMPACT_ATOMS: atom_id res chain seq x y z
N GLN A 1 -14.43 19.22 -4.48
CA GLN A 1 -15.65 18.44 -4.19
C GLN A 1 -15.51 17.89 -2.76
N LYS A 2 -16.53 18.03 -1.89
CA LYS A 2 -16.43 17.56 -0.49
C LYS A 2 -16.78 16.06 -0.44
N ALA A 3 -15.78 15.23 -0.20
CA ALA A 3 -15.90 13.77 -0.07
C ALA A 3 -16.45 13.34 1.32
N ALA A 4 -17.43 14.06 1.87
CA ALA A 4 -18.03 13.68 3.14
C ALA A 4 -19.14 12.65 2.89
N GLY A 5 -18.91 11.40 3.28
CA GLY A 5 -19.92 10.33 3.28
C GLY A 5 -20.02 9.49 2.01
N VAL A 6 -19.12 9.68 1.04
CA VAL A 6 -19.00 8.81 -0.15
C VAL A 6 -17.66 8.11 -0.08
N LEU A 7 -17.66 6.78 -0.04
CA LEU A 7 -16.44 5.99 -0.24
C LEU A 7 -15.85 6.38 -1.60
N PRO A 8 -14.55 6.68 -1.70
CA PRO A 8 -13.93 6.95 -2.99
C PRO A 8 -14.19 5.76 -3.93
N ASP A 9 -15.01 5.98 -4.94
CA ASP A 9 -15.28 5.02 -6.01
C ASP A 9 -14.22 5.16 -7.11
N GLY A 10 -14.07 4.13 -7.94
CA GLY A 10 -13.13 4.15 -9.08
C GLY A 10 -11.66 4.23 -8.68
N MET A 11 -11.26 3.54 -7.59
CA MET A 11 -9.83 3.37 -7.29
C MET A 11 -9.16 2.54 -8.39
N ASP A 12 -9.81 1.45 -8.80
CA ASP A 12 -9.33 0.52 -9.83
C ASP A 12 -9.06 1.20 -11.18
N ASP A 13 -9.81 2.27 -11.51
CA ASP A 13 -9.62 3.04 -12.75
C ASP A 13 -8.39 3.97 -12.70
N ARG A 14 -7.87 4.25 -11.51
CA ARG A 14 -6.90 5.33 -11.26
C ARG A 14 -5.58 4.86 -10.65
N ALA A 15 -5.60 3.78 -9.87
CA ALA A 15 -4.45 3.33 -9.12
C ALA A 15 -4.44 1.80 -8.97
N VAL A 16 -3.26 1.23 -9.13
CA VAL A 16 -3.00 -0.20 -8.90
C VAL A 16 -1.64 -0.35 -8.21
N ASN A 17 -1.50 -1.45 -7.47
CA ASN A 17 -0.22 -1.93 -6.99
C ASN A 17 0.28 -3.04 -7.92
N TYR A 18 1.60 -3.19 -8.05
CA TYR A 18 2.20 -4.17 -8.94
C TYR A 18 3.02 -5.20 -8.16
N LEU A 19 2.87 -6.47 -8.53
CA LEU A 19 3.76 -7.55 -8.11
C LEU A 19 4.55 -8.04 -9.32
N PHE A 20 5.82 -7.66 -9.39
CA PHE A 20 6.74 -8.12 -10.43
C PHE A 20 7.33 -9.46 -10.00
N LYS A 21 7.19 -10.49 -10.84
CA LYS A 21 7.74 -11.83 -10.58
C LYS A 21 8.86 -12.12 -11.58
N THR A 22 10.01 -12.48 -11.06
CA THR A 22 11.17 -12.91 -11.84
C THR A 22 11.61 -14.30 -11.38
N PRO A 23 12.43 -15.03 -12.18
CA PRO A 23 13.00 -16.29 -11.71
C PRO A 23 13.87 -16.19 -10.44
N GLY A 24 14.37 -15.00 -10.11
CA GLY A 24 15.20 -14.76 -8.91
C GLY A 24 14.43 -14.27 -7.67
N GLY A 25 13.11 -14.11 -7.77
CA GLY A 25 12.27 -13.57 -6.72
C GLY A 25 11.29 -12.51 -7.21
N SER A 26 10.59 -11.89 -6.28
CA SER A 26 9.44 -11.02 -6.51
C SER A 26 9.55 -9.68 -5.80
N LEU A 27 9.06 -8.63 -6.45
CA LEU A 27 9.07 -7.25 -5.97
C LEU A 27 7.65 -6.70 -5.98
N TYR A 28 7.15 -6.30 -4.82
CA TYR A 28 5.87 -5.64 -4.65
C TYR A 28 6.06 -4.12 -4.56
N HIS A 29 5.48 -3.39 -5.51
CA HIS A 29 5.52 -1.94 -5.57
C HIS A 29 4.13 -1.37 -5.22
N SER A 30 3.99 -0.81 -4.01
CA SER A 30 2.72 -0.28 -3.49
C SER A 30 2.36 1.12 -3.98
N GLY A 31 3.21 1.73 -4.80
CA GLY A 31 3.05 3.13 -5.19
C GLY A 31 3.04 4.02 -3.96
N ASP A 32 2.03 4.88 -3.85
CA ASP A 32 1.79 5.75 -2.69
C ASP A 32 0.54 5.33 -1.91
N SER A 33 0.30 4.02 -1.83
CA SER A 33 -0.83 3.48 -1.09
C SER A 33 -0.68 3.73 0.41
N HIS A 34 -1.75 4.22 1.07
CA HIS A 34 -1.85 4.20 2.53
C HIS A 34 -1.90 2.77 3.07
N TYR A 35 -1.78 2.64 4.40
CA TYR A 35 -1.96 1.34 5.03
C TYR A 35 -3.38 0.82 4.84
N SER A 36 -3.50 -0.44 4.42
CA SER A 36 -4.77 -1.16 4.32
C SER A 36 -4.60 -2.59 4.82
N ASN A 37 -5.59 -3.10 5.54
CA ASN A 37 -5.61 -4.51 5.95
C ASN A 37 -5.58 -5.47 4.75
N TYR A 38 -5.95 -4.99 3.55
CA TYR A 38 -5.88 -5.79 2.32
C TYR A 38 -4.46 -6.13 1.87
N TYR A 39 -3.41 -5.51 2.44
CA TYR A 39 -2.05 -6.02 2.26
C TYR A 39 -1.95 -7.49 2.70
N ALA A 40 -2.66 -7.89 3.76
CA ALA A 40 -2.63 -9.27 4.22
C ALA A 40 -3.25 -10.24 3.21
N LYS A 41 -4.23 -9.78 2.42
CA LYS A 41 -4.76 -10.60 1.33
C LYS A 41 -3.66 -10.86 0.30
N HIS A 42 -2.92 -9.83 -0.09
CA HIS A 42 -1.85 -9.97 -1.08
C HIS A 42 -0.69 -10.83 -0.57
N GLY A 43 -0.30 -10.68 0.71
CA GLY A 43 0.72 -11.52 1.36
C GLY A 43 0.32 -12.99 1.49
N ASN A 44 -0.96 -13.27 1.75
CA ASN A 44 -1.48 -14.65 1.79
C ASN A 44 -1.62 -15.29 0.40
N GLU A 45 -2.03 -14.52 -0.61
CA GLU A 45 -2.29 -15.04 -1.97
C GLU A 45 -1.02 -15.10 -2.84
N HIS A 46 0.05 -14.40 -2.47
CA HIS A 46 1.26 -14.29 -3.26
C HIS A 46 2.54 -14.32 -2.41
N GLN A 47 3.56 -15.05 -2.87
CA GLN A 47 4.91 -14.88 -2.36
C GLN A 47 5.47 -13.51 -2.80
N ILE A 48 5.90 -12.71 -1.83
CA ILE A 48 6.50 -11.39 -2.00
C ILE A 48 7.84 -11.41 -1.27
N ASP A 49 8.95 -11.26 -2.01
CA ASP A 49 10.29 -11.32 -1.42
C ASP A 49 10.80 -9.93 -1.01
N VAL A 50 10.44 -8.89 -1.76
CA VAL A 50 10.75 -7.49 -1.45
C VAL A 50 9.49 -6.64 -1.59
N ALA A 51 9.18 -5.81 -0.59
CA ALA A 51 8.07 -4.87 -0.61
C ALA A 51 8.55 -3.41 -0.49
N LEU A 52 8.07 -2.54 -1.38
CA LEU A 52 8.34 -1.11 -1.40
C LEU A 52 7.11 -0.34 -0.90
N GLY A 53 7.24 0.35 0.23
CA GLY A 53 6.21 1.16 0.87
C GLY A 53 6.56 2.65 0.90
N SER A 54 5.58 3.52 0.66
CA SER A 54 5.77 4.97 0.72
C SER A 54 5.70 5.49 2.16
N TYR A 55 6.86 5.90 2.67
CA TYR A 55 7.06 6.40 4.03
C TYR A 55 7.27 7.92 4.05
N GLY A 56 6.82 8.59 5.13
CA GLY A 56 7.12 10.00 5.36
C GLY A 56 6.54 10.54 6.67
N GLU A 57 7.16 11.60 7.18
CA GLU A 57 6.70 12.31 8.37
C GLU A 57 5.57 13.28 7.99
N ASN A 58 4.32 12.86 8.20
CA ASN A 58 3.17 13.68 7.84
C ASN A 58 3.09 14.95 8.71
N PRO A 59 2.84 16.13 8.12
CA PRO A 59 2.56 17.34 8.89
C PRO A 59 1.31 17.20 9.77
N ARG A 60 1.21 18.02 10.81
CA ARG A 60 0.05 18.07 11.72
C ARG A 60 -1.25 18.26 10.93
N GLY A 61 -2.17 17.29 11.04
CA GLY A 61 -3.48 17.31 10.38
C GLY A 61 -3.50 16.75 8.95
N ILE A 62 -2.39 16.18 8.49
CA ILE A 62 -2.25 15.57 7.16
C ILE A 62 -2.01 14.06 7.31
N THR A 63 -2.49 13.28 6.33
CA THR A 63 -2.22 11.84 6.24
C THR A 63 -2.02 11.48 4.77
N ASP A 64 -0.77 11.56 4.31
CA ASP A 64 -0.38 11.38 2.92
C ASP A 64 0.61 10.23 2.72
N LYS A 65 1.36 9.85 3.77
CA LYS A 65 2.31 8.74 3.77
C LYS A 65 2.06 7.79 4.93
N MET A 66 2.54 6.56 4.81
CA MET A 66 2.51 5.60 5.93
C MET A 66 3.50 6.01 7.02
N THR A 67 3.13 5.70 8.27
CA THR A 67 4.01 5.89 9.44
C THR A 67 5.09 4.81 9.49
N SER A 68 6.07 4.99 10.39
CA SER A 68 7.11 3.98 10.62
C SER A 68 6.53 2.66 11.15
N ALA A 69 5.50 2.72 12.00
CA ALA A 69 4.79 1.54 12.48
C ALA A 69 4.01 0.84 11.36
N ASP A 70 3.39 1.59 10.45
CA ASP A 70 2.67 1.03 9.31
C ASP A 70 3.61 0.33 8.31
N MET A 71 4.86 0.80 8.17
CA MET A 71 5.87 0.07 7.39
C MET A 71 6.11 -1.34 7.93
N LEU A 72 6.22 -1.49 9.25
CA LEU A 72 6.39 -2.80 9.89
C LEU A 72 5.14 -3.67 9.71
N ARG A 73 3.95 -3.09 9.93
CA ARG A 73 2.68 -3.79 9.75
C ARG A 73 2.42 -4.21 8.31
N MET A 74 2.93 -3.46 7.32
CA MET A 74 2.85 -3.84 5.90
C MET A 74 3.79 -5.00 5.60
N GLY A 75 5.00 -5.00 6.18
CA GLY A 75 5.98 -6.08 5.99
C GLY A 75 5.60 -7.39 6.67
N GLU A 76 4.79 -7.35 7.72
CA GLU A 76 4.24 -8.54 8.41
C GLU A 76 3.02 -9.15 7.70
N ALA A 77 2.29 -8.35 6.93
CA ALA A 77 0.96 -8.68 6.40
C ALA A 77 0.97 -9.81 5.36
#